data_AF-A0A0D2N6A8-F1
#
_entry.id   AF-A0A0D2N6A8-F1
#
_cell.length_a   1.000
_cell.length_b   1.000
_cell.length_c   1.000
_cell.angle_alpha   90.00
_cell.angle_beta   90.00
_cell.angle_gamma   90.00
#
_symmetry.space_group_name_H-M   'P 1'
#
loop_
_entity.id
_entity.type
_entity.pdbx_description
1 polymer ?
#
loop_
_entity_poly.entity_id
_entity_poly.type
_entity_poly.pdbx_seq_one_letter_code
_entity_poly.pdbx_strand_id
1 'polypeptide(L)'
;MNFSSQWQDAQFSLQDQVARAIKNNEGGIADAFFFSHHTFTHEILDNVTSFDAEMQMALNKDMAAFLGLSNRSTFSSSCMVTPQISGLHNGDALAALARLGAGCAVGDNTWSFLTNPDNPHHMLYTTEEEHGYGGFQILPRFATEIYFNCSTASQNLAMYNALYRSFFGKDSTIDELMQREAALVVRDGLLSLRHDPYMMHQANLALLDGSGKSLVMRWVEAVVAEFAKYASWPLTSLKLDDLRAAFLARQARDECALSYAIEVGANGTIAAVTVKSGATADGSSQCWAPLIAGGSAAAGGSSVNIPVVKGGAARVELQGLSWYAPAMTA
;
A
#
# COMPACT_ATOMS: atom_id res chain seq x y z
N MET A 1 -27.60 -22.48 -1.81
CA MET A 1 -28.39 -21.51 -2.59
C MET A 1 -27.43 -20.75 -3.48
N ASN A 2 -27.76 -20.50 -4.75
CA ASN A 2 -26.91 -19.65 -5.61
C ASN A 2 -27.37 -18.20 -5.46
N PHE A 3 -26.78 -17.48 -4.50
CA PHE A 3 -27.17 -16.11 -4.18
C PHE A 3 -26.82 -15.09 -5.28
N SER A 4 -25.97 -15.45 -6.26
CA SER A 4 -25.58 -14.59 -7.40
C SER A 4 -26.35 -14.91 -8.70
N SER A 5 -27.24 -15.91 -8.68
CA SER A 5 -28.03 -16.34 -9.84
C SER A 5 -28.82 -15.22 -10.53
N GLN A 6 -29.29 -14.23 -9.76
CA GLN A 6 -30.00 -13.07 -10.31
C GLN A 6 -29.12 -12.23 -11.23
N TRP A 7 -27.81 -12.13 -10.99
CA TRP A 7 -26.90 -11.37 -11.84
C TRP A 7 -26.55 -12.08 -13.16
N GLN A 8 -26.89 -13.37 -13.24
CA GLN A 8 -26.75 -14.19 -14.43
C GLN A 8 -28.05 -14.24 -15.24
N ASP A 9 -29.14 -13.69 -14.71
CA ASP A 9 -30.43 -13.59 -15.40
C ASP A 9 -30.36 -12.54 -16.51
N ALA A 10 -30.71 -12.92 -17.73
CA ALA A 10 -30.78 -12.02 -18.87
C ALA A 10 -31.84 -10.90 -18.70
N GLN A 11 -32.81 -11.08 -17.80
CA GLN A 11 -33.81 -10.09 -17.45
C GLN A 11 -33.36 -9.12 -16.34
N PHE A 12 -32.21 -9.37 -15.70
CA PHE A 12 -31.70 -8.51 -14.65
C PHE A 12 -31.36 -7.11 -15.19
N SER A 13 -31.99 -6.10 -14.60
CA SER A 13 -31.75 -4.71 -14.95
C SER A 13 -31.01 -4.00 -13.81
N LEU A 14 -29.76 -3.63 -14.07
CA LEU A 14 -28.93 -2.90 -13.11
C LEU A 14 -29.38 -1.44 -13.00
N GLN A 15 -30.08 -1.13 -11.90
CA GLN A 15 -30.65 0.20 -11.64
C GLN A 15 -29.64 1.18 -11.04
N ASP A 16 -28.70 0.68 -10.23
CA ASP A 16 -27.67 1.50 -9.60
C ASP A 16 -26.79 2.18 -10.66
N GLN A 17 -26.74 3.50 -10.62
CA GLN A 17 -26.05 4.30 -11.62
C GLN A 17 -24.54 4.14 -11.56
N VAL A 18 -23.97 4.00 -10.35
CA VAL A 18 -22.53 3.84 -10.14
C VAL A 18 -22.10 2.45 -10.63
N ALA A 19 -22.84 1.41 -10.23
CA ALA A 19 -22.57 0.05 -10.68
C ALA A 19 -22.68 -0.07 -12.21
N ARG A 20 -23.68 0.59 -12.82
CA ARG A 20 -23.83 0.64 -14.27
C ARG A 20 -22.67 1.38 -14.94
N ALA A 21 -22.26 2.52 -14.42
CA ALA A 21 -21.11 3.27 -14.94
C ALA A 21 -19.82 2.45 -14.89
N ILE A 22 -19.58 1.72 -13.78
CA ILE A 22 -18.45 0.80 -13.66
C ILE A 22 -18.54 -0.33 -14.68
N LYS A 23 -19.68 -1.03 -14.74
CA LYS A 23 -19.89 -2.18 -15.63
C LYS A 23 -19.73 -1.82 -17.10
N ASN A 24 -20.23 -0.65 -17.49
CA ASN A 24 -20.14 -0.13 -18.86
C ASN A 24 -18.80 0.59 -19.14
N ASN A 25 -17.93 0.72 -18.14
CA ASN A 25 -16.71 1.52 -18.22
C ASN A 25 -16.96 2.95 -18.72
N GLU A 26 -18.05 3.58 -18.25
CA GLU A 26 -18.43 4.94 -18.64
C GLU A 26 -17.29 5.92 -18.28
N GLY A 27 -16.86 6.71 -19.26
CA GLY A 27 -15.73 7.63 -19.09
C GLY A 27 -14.38 6.96 -18.77
N GLY A 28 -14.25 5.63 -18.95
CA GLY A 28 -13.04 4.89 -18.61
C GLY A 28 -12.85 4.61 -17.13
N ILE A 29 -13.89 4.74 -16.29
CA ILE A 29 -13.79 4.64 -14.83
C ILE A 29 -13.21 3.30 -14.33
N ALA A 30 -13.49 2.19 -15.02
CA ALA A 30 -13.00 0.87 -14.63
C ALA A 30 -11.48 0.68 -14.92
N ASP A 31 -10.90 1.56 -15.75
CA ASP A 31 -9.47 1.61 -16.05
C ASP A 31 -8.74 2.76 -15.33
N ALA A 32 -9.48 3.80 -14.93
CA ALA A 32 -8.93 4.96 -14.24
C ALA A 32 -8.71 4.73 -12.74
N PHE A 33 -9.37 3.74 -12.15
CA PHE A 33 -9.27 3.39 -10.72
C PHE A 33 -8.77 1.96 -10.53
N PHE A 34 -8.09 1.73 -9.41
CA PHE A 34 -7.80 0.38 -8.94
C PHE A 34 -8.94 -0.15 -8.07
N PHE A 35 -9.23 -1.44 -8.22
CA PHE A 35 -10.33 -2.12 -7.53
C PHE A 35 -9.78 -3.30 -6.72
N SER A 36 -10.42 -3.60 -5.59
CA SER A 36 -10.10 -4.76 -4.76
C SER A 36 -11.33 -5.23 -4.00
N HIS A 37 -11.24 -6.38 -3.34
CA HIS A 37 -12.32 -6.87 -2.50
C HIS A 37 -12.44 -6.08 -1.18
N HIS A 38 -13.68 -5.88 -0.73
CA HIS A 38 -14.02 -5.32 0.58
C HIS A 38 -15.23 -6.02 1.22
N THR A 39 -15.24 -7.37 1.13
CA THR A 39 -16.38 -8.26 1.42
C THR A 39 -17.67 -7.88 0.67
N PHE A 40 -18.75 -8.63 0.87
CA PHE A 40 -19.99 -8.43 0.11
C PHE A 40 -20.98 -7.54 0.85
N THR A 41 -21.27 -7.84 2.11
CA THR A 41 -22.22 -7.08 2.95
C THR A 41 -21.53 -6.24 4.00
N HIS A 42 -20.19 -6.16 3.99
CA HIS A 42 -19.41 -5.48 5.01
C HIS A 42 -19.64 -6.05 6.44
N GLU A 43 -19.84 -7.37 6.55
CA GLU A 43 -19.98 -8.07 7.83
C GLU A 43 -18.65 -8.11 8.59
N ILE A 44 -18.66 -7.73 9.88
CA ILE A 44 -17.49 -7.80 10.77
C ILE A 44 -17.07 -9.26 10.96
N LEU A 45 -15.83 -9.57 10.63
CA LEU A 45 -15.30 -10.93 10.54
C LEU A 45 -14.67 -11.46 11.84
N ASP A 46 -14.69 -10.68 12.93
CA ASP A 46 -13.98 -11.05 14.17
C ASP A 46 -14.51 -12.31 14.86
N ASN A 47 -15.80 -12.61 14.69
CA ASN A 47 -16.47 -13.75 15.35
C ASN A 47 -17.47 -14.46 14.43
N VAL A 48 -17.18 -14.47 13.14
CA VAL A 48 -18.00 -15.16 12.12
C VAL A 48 -17.51 -16.59 11.92
N THR A 49 -18.39 -17.44 11.39
CA THR A 49 -17.99 -18.80 11.00
C THR A 49 -17.20 -18.79 9.70
N SER A 50 -16.49 -19.89 9.43
CA SER A 50 -15.87 -20.08 8.11
C SER A 50 -16.87 -20.01 6.95
N PHE A 51 -18.14 -20.40 7.16
CA PHE A 51 -19.16 -20.33 6.12
C PHE A 51 -19.50 -18.87 5.77
N ASP A 52 -19.70 -18.04 6.79
CA ASP A 52 -20.06 -16.63 6.60
C ASP A 52 -18.92 -15.88 5.90
N ALA A 53 -17.67 -16.06 6.37
CA ALA A 53 -16.49 -15.47 5.72
C ALA A 53 -16.32 -15.94 4.27
N GLU A 54 -16.59 -17.22 3.98
CA GLU A 54 -16.55 -17.76 2.63
C GLU A 54 -17.63 -17.11 1.74
N MET A 55 -18.85 -16.93 2.25
CA MET A 55 -19.93 -16.27 1.50
C MET A 55 -19.62 -14.79 1.25
N GLN A 56 -19.08 -14.07 2.24
CA GLN A 56 -18.65 -12.67 2.09
C GLN A 56 -17.68 -12.49 0.93
N MET A 57 -16.72 -13.41 0.78
CA MET A 57 -15.72 -13.32 -0.28
C MET A 57 -16.24 -13.88 -1.62
N ALA A 58 -16.94 -15.03 -1.61
CA ALA A 58 -17.47 -15.65 -2.82
C ALA A 58 -18.47 -14.74 -3.55
N LEU A 59 -19.41 -14.13 -2.82
CA LEU A 59 -20.40 -13.23 -3.42
C LEU A 59 -19.76 -11.94 -3.94
N ASN A 60 -18.72 -11.45 -3.28
CA ASN A 60 -18.01 -10.28 -3.76
C ASN A 60 -17.13 -10.59 -5.00
N LYS A 61 -16.60 -11.82 -5.13
CA LYS A 61 -15.96 -12.30 -6.37
C LYS A 61 -16.96 -12.39 -7.52
N ASP A 62 -18.16 -12.91 -7.26
CA ASP A 62 -19.23 -12.96 -8.25
C ASP A 62 -19.67 -11.55 -8.67
N MET A 63 -19.77 -10.61 -7.74
CA MET A 63 -20.06 -9.20 -8.05
C MET A 63 -18.97 -8.56 -8.90
N ALA A 64 -17.69 -8.75 -8.56
CA ALA A 64 -16.58 -8.24 -9.35
C ALA A 64 -16.59 -8.81 -10.79
N ALA A 65 -16.94 -10.09 -10.94
CA ALA A 65 -17.10 -10.72 -12.26
C ALA A 65 -18.30 -10.13 -13.03
N PHE A 66 -19.43 -9.96 -12.35
CA PHE A 66 -20.63 -9.35 -12.94
C PHE A 66 -20.40 -7.92 -13.41
N LEU A 67 -19.61 -7.13 -12.67
CA LEU A 67 -19.22 -5.77 -13.03
C LEU A 67 -18.08 -5.71 -14.06
N GLY A 68 -17.55 -6.86 -14.51
CA GLY A 68 -16.46 -6.91 -15.50
C GLY A 68 -15.12 -6.42 -14.96
N LEU A 69 -14.91 -6.44 -13.64
CA LEU A 69 -13.69 -5.99 -12.98
C LEU A 69 -12.64 -7.10 -12.89
N SER A 70 -13.04 -8.36 -12.64
CA SER A 70 -12.12 -9.45 -12.29
C SER A 70 -11.02 -9.76 -13.30
N ASN A 71 -11.23 -9.41 -14.58
CA ASN A 71 -10.26 -9.64 -15.66
C ASN A 71 -9.44 -8.39 -16.03
N ARG A 72 -9.64 -7.26 -15.33
CA ARG A 72 -8.92 -6.01 -15.62
C ARG A 72 -7.57 -6.00 -14.94
N SER A 73 -6.58 -5.36 -15.56
CA SER A 73 -5.27 -5.12 -14.95
C SER A 73 -5.35 -4.22 -13.72
N THR A 74 -6.43 -3.45 -13.56
CA THR A 74 -6.68 -2.57 -12.41
C THR A 74 -7.23 -3.30 -11.18
N PHE A 75 -7.59 -4.58 -11.30
CA PHE A 75 -8.19 -5.35 -10.22
C PHE A 75 -7.15 -6.11 -9.38
N SER A 76 -7.25 -6.00 -8.06
CA SER A 76 -6.51 -6.80 -7.10
C SER A 76 -7.40 -7.91 -6.58
N SER A 77 -7.03 -9.15 -6.91
CA SER A 77 -7.80 -10.35 -6.55
C SER A 77 -7.21 -11.09 -5.36
N SER A 78 -5.93 -10.85 -5.03
CA SER A 78 -5.19 -11.63 -4.06
C SER A 78 -4.93 -10.90 -2.72
N CYS A 79 -5.08 -9.58 -2.70
CA CYS A 79 -5.07 -8.76 -1.49
C CYS A 79 -6.36 -7.93 -1.39
N MET A 80 -6.87 -7.77 -0.17
CA MET A 80 -8.17 -7.14 0.08
C MET A 80 -8.15 -6.14 1.24
N VAL A 81 -9.29 -5.49 1.45
CA VAL A 81 -9.57 -4.71 2.67
C VAL A 81 -10.62 -5.46 3.45
N THR A 82 -10.37 -5.83 4.70
CA THR A 82 -11.43 -6.43 5.54
C THR A 82 -12.32 -5.32 6.11
N PRO A 83 -13.62 -5.59 6.33
CA PRO A 83 -14.57 -4.61 6.87
C PRO A 83 -14.10 -4.19 8.26
N GLN A 84 -13.85 -2.90 8.45
CA GLN A 84 -13.33 -2.36 9.71
C GLN A 84 -12.07 -3.08 10.24
N ILE A 85 -11.22 -3.60 9.35
CA ILE A 85 -9.97 -4.30 9.74
C ILE A 85 -10.24 -5.53 10.62
N SER A 86 -11.44 -6.09 10.51
CA SER A 86 -11.86 -7.26 11.28
C SER A 86 -11.38 -8.57 10.68
N GLY A 87 -11.46 -9.64 11.48
CA GLY A 87 -11.16 -11.01 11.09
C GLY A 87 -9.68 -11.35 11.04
N LEU A 88 -8.78 -10.40 11.33
CA LEU A 88 -7.33 -10.63 11.26
C LEU A 88 -6.81 -11.53 12.39
N HIS A 89 -7.60 -11.77 13.45
CA HIS A 89 -7.34 -12.79 14.49
C HIS A 89 -8.36 -13.93 14.48
N ASN A 90 -9.19 -14.05 13.44
CA ASN A 90 -10.14 -15.14 13.30
C ASN A 90 -9.60 -16.16 12.29
N GLY A 91 -9.07 -17.28 12.81
CA GLY A 91 -8.49 -18.34 12.00
C GLY A 91 -9.44 -18.93 10.96
N ASP A 92 -10.72 -19.08 11.30
CA ASP A 92 -11.75 -19.58 10.37
C ASP A 92 -11.98 -18.59 9.21
N ALA A 93 -12.03 -17.29 9.52
CA ALA A 93 -12.17 -16.25 8.52
C ALA A 93 -10.94 -16.19 7.60
N LEU A 94 -9.72 -16.14 8.17
CA LEU A 94 -8.48 -16.13 7.41
C LEU A 94 -8.35 -17.35 6.49
N ALA A 95 -8.67 -18.54 7.01
CA ALA A 95 -8.65 -19.77 6.22
C ALA A 95 -9.68 -19.73 5.08
N ALA A 96 -10.89 -19.20 5.31
CA ALA A 96 -11.92 -19.06 4.28
C ALA A 96 -11.51 -18.06 3.17
N LEU A 97 -10.97 -16.90 3.56
CA LEU A 97 -10.46 -15.91 2.62
C LEU A 97 -9.30 -16.48 1.77
N ALA A 98 -8.37 -17.19 2.40
CA ALA A 98 -7.25 -17.85 1.73
C ALA A 98 -7.70 -18.92 0.72
N ARG A 99 -8.69 -19.76 1.06
CA ARG A 99 -9.25 -20.75 0.13
C ARG A 99 -9.86 -20.11 -1.12
N LEU A 100 -10.36 -18.88 -1.00
CA LEU A 100 -10.93 -18.12 -2.12
C LEU A 100 -9.91 -17.21 -2.82
N GLY A 101 -8.62 -17.34 -2.49
CA GLY A 101 -7.51 -16.72 -3.21
C GLY A 101 -7.03 -15.39 -2.65
N ALA A 102 -7.61 -14.89 -1.56
CA ALA A 102 -7.06 -13.74 -0.84
C ALA A 102 -5.96 -14.23 0.12
N GLY A 103 -4.70 -13.94 -0.18
CA GLY A 103 -3.56 -14.28 0.70
C GLY A 103 -3.05 -13.08 1.50
N CYS A 104 -3.73 -11.94 1.39
CA CYS A 104 -3.31 -10.67 1.95
C CYS A 104 -4.52 -9.81 2.30
N ALA A 105 -4.43 -9.05 3.38
CA ALA A 105 -5.34 -7.96 3.70
C ALA A 105 -4.56 -6.78 4.25
N VAL A 106 -5.11 -5.57 4.15
CA VAL A 106 -4.54 -4.40 4.81
C VAL A 106 -4.88 -4.38 6.31
N GLY A 107 -3.92 -3.96 7.13
CA GLY A 107 -4.08 -3.74 8.57
C GLY A 107 -4.39 -2.29 8.91
N ASP A 108 -4.03 -1.92 10.14
CA ASP A 108 -4.11 -0.55 10.69
C ASP A 108 -2.85 -0.25 11.51
N ASN A 109 -2.08 0.76 11.07
CA ASN A 109 -0.82 1.14 11.72
C ASN A 109 -1.02 1.76 13.11
N THR A 110 -2.25 2.09 13.51
CA THR A 110 -2.55 2.51 14.88
C THR A 110 -2.58 1.33 15.87
N TRP A 111 -2.64 0.10 15.37
CA TRP A 111 -2.62 -1.12 16.17
C TRP A 111 -1.30 -1.85 15.96
N SER A 112 -0.40 -1.76 16.95
CA SER A 112 0.95 -2.33 16.85
C SER A 112 0.97 -3.83 16.58
N PHE A 113 -0.06 -4.56 17.02
CA PHE A 113 -0.22 -6.00 16.78
C PHE A 113 -0.56 -6.36 15.32
N LEU A 114 -0.90 -5.39 14.47
CA LEU A 114 -1.10 -5.57 13.03
C LEU A 114 0.09 -5.09 12.19
N THR A 115 1.20 -4.74 12.83
CA THR A 115 2.41 -4.27 12.16
C THR A 115 3.56 -5.23 12.43
N ASN A 116 4.49 -5.34 11.47
CA ASN A 116 5.68 -6.15 11.66
C ASN A 116 6.55 -5.50 12.76
N PRO A 117 6.83 -6.20 13.88
CA PRO A 117 7.53 -5.62 15.02
C PRO A 117 9.03 -5.41 14.77
N ASP A 118 9.61 -6.13 13.80
CA ASP A 118 11.04 -6.13 13.53
C ASP A 118 11.43 -5.14 12.43
N ASN A 119 10.56 -4.97 11.43
CA ASN A 119 10.86 -4.12 10.28
C ASN A 119 9.59 -3.45 9.71
N PRO A 120 9.49 -2.11 9.80
CA PRO A 120 8.31 -1.37 9.33
C PRO A 120 8.14 -1.37 7.79
N HIS A 121 9.13 -1.88 7.04
CA HIS A 121 9.05 -2.03 5.59
C HIS A 121 8.63 -3.43 5.15
N HIS A 122 8.34 -4.34 6.08
CA HIS A 122 7.86 -5.70 5.82
C HIS A 122 6.38 -5.81 6.23
N MET A 123 5.68 -6.76 5.62
CA MET A 123 4.34 -7.13 6.08
C MET A 123 4.43 -7.95 7.36
N LEU A 124 3.36 -7.97 8.15
CA LEU A 124 3.19 -8.95 9.22
C LEU A 124 2.66 -10.26 8.60
N TYR A 125 3.13 -11.40 9.10
CA TYR A 125 2.61 -12.72 8.71
C TYR A 125 1.86 -13.29 9.89
N THR A 126 0.63 -13.74 9.64
CA THR A 126 -0.17 -14.38 10.67
C THR A 126 0.46 -15.72 11.08
N THR A 127 0.19 -16.11 12.32
CA THR A 127 0.64 -17.37 12.93
C THR A 127 -0.57 -18.14 13.44
N GLU A 128 -0.48 -19.46 13.55
CA GLU A 128 -1.55 -20.27 14.15
C GLU A 128 -1.80 -19.87 15.61
N GLU A 129 -0.74 -19.55 16.36
CA GLU A 129 -0.81 -19.20 17.78
C GLU A 129 -1.55 -17.88 18.03
N GLU A 130 -1.20 -16.82 17.29
CA GLU A 130 -1.75 -15.48 17.57
C GLU A 130 -3.02 -15.19 16.78
N HIS A 131 -3.19 -15.79 15.60
CA HIS A 131 -4.23 -15.41 14.64
C HIS A 131 -5.15 -16.59 14.26
N GLY A 132 -4.85 -17.81 14.70
CA GLY A 132 -5.60 -19.02 14.35
C GLY A 132 -5.36 -19.52 12.92
N TYR A 133 -4.49 -18.88 12.14
CA TYR A 133 -4.12 -19.28 10.78
C TYR A 133 -2.72 -18.77 10.43
N GLY A 134 -1.85 -19.64 9.93
CA GLY A 134 -0.47 -19.30 9.56
C GLY A 134 -0.29 -18.86 8.11
N GLY A 135 0.49 -17.80 7.89
CA GLY A 135 1.00 -17.40 6.57
C GLY A 135 0.13 -16.42 5.77
N PHE A 136 -0.99 -15.94 6.33
CA PHE A 136 -1.73 -14.83 5.74
C PHE A 136 -0.96 -13.53 5.95
N GLN A 137 -0.96 -12.64 4.96
CA GLN A 137 -0.17 -11.41 5.00
C GLN A 137 -1.01 -10.21 5.42
N ILE A 138 -0.50 -9.43 6.37
CA ILE A 138 -1.10 -8.17 6.82
C ILE A 138 -0.23 -7.03 6.31
N LEU A 139 -0.76 -6.31 5.33
CA LEU A 139 -0.11 -5.16 4.70
C LEU A 139 -0.35 -3.91 5.56
N PRO A 140 0.70 -3.22 6.04
CA PRO A 140 0.53 -2.08 6.95
C PRO A 140 -0.11 -0.91 6.21
N ARG A 141 -1.01 -0.16 6.88
CA ARG A 141 -1.78 0.94 6.28
C ARG A 141 -1.97 2.07 7.29
N PHE A 142 -1.71 3.31 6.86
CA PHE A 142 -1.90 4.49 7.68
C PHE A 142 -3.37 4.90 7.77
N ALA A 143 -3.82 5.24 8.98
CA ALA A 143 -5.03 6.03 9.17
C ALA A 143 -4.74 7.51 8.85
N THR A 144 -5.80 8.28 8.62
CA THR A 144 -5.71 9.73 8.41
C THR A 144 -6.72 10.44 9.30
N GLU A 145 -6.54 11.74 9.48
CA GLU A 145 -7.53 12.61 10.15
C GLU A 145 -8.68 13.02 9.20
N ILE A 146 -8.90 12.24 8.15
CA ILE A 146 -10.06 12.28 7.27
C ILE A 146 -10.96 11.09 7.64
N TYR A 147 -11.99 11.34 8.43
CA TYR A 147 -12.73 10.28 9.11
C TYR A 147 -13.72 9.54 8.19
N PHE A 148 -13.87 8.25 8.44
CA PHE A 148 -14.62 7.31 7.58
C PHE A 148 -16.08 7.70 7.30
N ASN A 149 -16.70 8.40 8.25
CA ASN A 149 -18.10 8.79 8.26
C ASN A 149 -18.32 10.28 7.92
N CYS A 150 -17.31 10.98 7.38
CA CYS A 150 -17.38 12.39 7.04
C CYS A 150 -17.43 12.63 5.53
N SER A 151 -18.34 13.50 5.07
CA SER A 151 -18.50 13.88 3.66
C SER A 151 -18.22 15.35 3.37
N THR A 152 -18.04 16.18 4.40
CA THR A 152 -17.80 17.62 4.27
C THR A 152 -16.70 18.07 5.23
N ALA A 153 -16.04 19.19 4.91
CA ALA A 153 -15.04 19.82 5.78
C ALA A 153 -15.60 20.10 7.18
N SER A 154 -16.84 20.59 7.28
CA SER A 154 -17.48 20.91 8.56
C SER A 154 -17.71 19.67 9.43
N GLN A 155 -18.15 18.55 8.84
CA GLN A 155 -18.30 17.29 9.57
C GLN A 155 -16.95 16.78 10.07
N ASN A 156 -15.92 16.83 9.22
CA ASN A 156 -14.58 16.38 9.59
C ASN A 156 -13.99 17.24 10.72
N LEU A 157 -14.15 18.57 10.64
CA LEU A 157 -13.70 19.50 11.67
C LEU A 157 -14.44 19.33 13.00
N ALA A 158 -15.73 18.99 12.97
CA ALA A 158 -16.47 18.72 14.20
C ALA A 158 -15.85 17.55 14.98
N MET A 159 -15.49 16.47 14.29
CA MET A 159 -14.80 15.33 14.89
C MET A 159 -13.36 15.69 15.31
N TYR A 160 -12.60 16.32 14.42
CA TYR A 160 -11.21 16.71 14.68
C TYR A 160 -11.09 17.62 15.91
N ASN A 161 -11.94 18.65 16.01
CA ASN A 161 -11.93 19.57 17.13
C ASN A 161 -12.45 18.92 18.42
N ALA A 162 -13.38 17.96 18.34
CA ALA A 162 -13.77 17.17 19.52
C ALA A 162 -12.57 16.41 20.11
N LEU A 163 -11.66 15.90 19.27
CA LEU A 163 -10.46 15.16 19.69
C LEU A 163 -9.31 16.09 20.11
N TYR A 164 -9.05 17.15 19.34
CA TYR A 164 -7.79 17.89 19.42
C TYR A 164 -7.90 19.34 19.91
N ARG A 165 -9.10 19.89 20.16
CA ARG A 165 -9.24 21.28 20.65
C ARG A 165 -8.44 21.54 21.91
N SER A 166 -8.46 20.61 22.87
CA SER A 166 -7.71 20.74 24.12
C SER A 166 -6.19 20.73 23.90
N PHE A 167 -5.72 19.99 22.90
CA PHE A 167 -4.31 19.91 22.54
C PHE A 167 -3.81 21.21 21.88
N PHE A 168 -4.60 21.78 20.97
CA PHE A 168 -4.23 23.01 20.26
C PHE A 168 -4.68 24.31 20.98
N GLY A 169 -5.48 24.21 22.03
CA GLY A 169 -6.03 25.35 22.77
C GLY A 169 -7.10 26.15 22.01
N LYS A 170 -7.50 25.69 20.82
CA LYS A 170 -8.55 26.31 19.97
C LYS A 170 -9.11 25.30 18.98
N ASP A 171 -10.27 25.63 18.42
CA ASP A 171 -10.79 24.93 17.24
C ASP A 171 -9.88 25.21 16.06
N SER A 172 -9.55 24.16 15.32
CA SER A 172 -8.78 24.22 14.09
C SER A 172 -9.68 24.53 12.89
N THR A 173 -9.08 25.16 11.89
CA THR A 173 -9.63 25.34 10.55
C THR A 173 -9.31 24.14 9.65
N ILE A 174 -9.99 24.03 8.50
CA ILE A 174 -9.72 22.95 7.53
C ILE A 174 -8.30 23.06 6.97
N ASP A 175 -7.80 24.26 6.74
CA ASP A 175 -6.45 24.47 6.19
C ASP A 175 -5.37 24.08 7.21
N GLU A 176 -5.57 24.41 8.50
CA GLU A 176 -4.67 23.98 9.57
C GLU A 176 -4.65 22.45 9.73
N LEU A 177 -5.81 21.79 9.60
CA LEU A 177 -5.89 20.32 9.59
C LEU A 177 -5.11 19.77 8.40
N MET A 178 -5.39 20.22 7.18
CA MET A 178 -4.76 19.72 5.96
C MET A 178 -3.25 19.93 5.96
N GLN A 179 -2.77 21.06 6.48
CA GLN A 179 -1.34 21.33 6.60
C GLN A 179 -0.65 20.36 7.58
N ARG A 180 -1.27 20.08 8.73
CA ARG A 180 -0.72 19.14 9.71
C ARG A 180 -0.74 17.71 9.18
N GLU A 181 -1.85 17.29 8.56
CA GLU A 181 -1.95 15.99 7.91
C GLU A 181 -0.88 15.81 6.83
N ALA A 182 -0.72 16.79 5.94
CA ALA A 182 0.28 16.73 4.89
C ALA A 182 1.70 16.62 5.46
N ALA A 183 2.02 17.40 6.50
CA ALA A 183 3.32 17.32 7.15
C ALA A 183 3.60 15.94 7.78
N LEU A 184 2.60 15.32 8.41
CA LEU A 184 2.71 13.97 8.97
C LEU A 184 2.91 12.92 7.87
N VAL A 185 2.07 12.94 6.84
CA VAL A 185 2.12 12.01 5.70
C VAL A 185 3.47 12.08 4.98
N VAL A 186 3.98 13.29 4.76
CA VAL A 186 5.27 13.51 4.10
C VAL A 186 6.42 13.03 4.97
N ARG A 187 6.41 13.34 6.27
CA ARG A 187 7.48 12.93 7.21
C ARG A 187 7.50 11.42 7.44
N ASP A 188 6.37 10.86 7.86
CA ASP A 188 6.28 9.48 8.37
C ASP A 188 6.06 8.45 7.26
N GLY A 189 5.49 8.90 6.14
CA GLY A 189 5.23 8.07 4.98
C GLY A 189 6.28 8.26 3.89
N LEU A 190 6.11 9.35 3.13
CA LEU A 190 6.80 9.54 1.84
C LEU A 190 8.32 9.68 1.98
N LEU A 191 8.81 10.56 2.85
CA LEU A 191 10.26 10.76 3.07
C LEU A 191 10.89 9.64 3.89
N SER A 192 10.08 8.90 4.65
CA SER A 192 10.50 7.67 5.32
C SER A 192 10.49 6.44 4.40
N LEU A 193 10.15 6.62 3.11
CA LEU A 193 10.08 5.56 2.09
C LEU A 193 9.19 4.38 2.53
N ARG A 194 8.10 4.70 3.26
CA ARG A 194 7.05 3.75 3.61
C ARG A 194 6.14 3.58 2.41
N HIS A 195 5.88 2.32 2.04
CA HIS A 195 4.99 1.98 0.93
C HIS A 195 3.55 1.74 1.40
N ASP A 196 3.30 1.88 2.70
CA ASP A 196 2.01 1.76 3.34
C ASP A 196 0.98 2.71 2.67
N PRO A 197 -0.21 2.22 2.26
CA PRO A 197 -1.25 3.07 1.72
C PRO A 197 -1.93 3.87 2.83
N TYR A 198 -2.82 4.79 2.45
CA TYR A 198 -3.61 5.61 3.37
C TYR A 198 -5.08 5.22 3.30
N MET A 199 -5.69 5.04 4.46
CA MET A 199 -7.10 4.69 4.59
C MET A 199 -8.00 5.91 4.32
N MET A 200 -8.97 5.72 3.41
CA MET A 200 -10.04 6.65 3.07
C MET A 200 -11.33 5.85 2.85
N HIS A 201 -12.48 6.52 2.82
CA HIS A 201 -13.80 5.90 2.67
C HIS A 201 -14.65 6.60 1.60
N GLN A 202 -15.66 5.89 1.10
CA GLN A 202 -16.56 6.39 0.04
C GLN A 202 -17.17 7.77 0.35
N ALA A 203 -17.48 8.02 1.63
CA ALA A 203 -18.05 9.29 2.08
C ALA A 203 -17.12 10.48 1.82
N ASN A 204 -15.80 10.25 1.86
CA ASN A 204 -14.78 11.29 1.70
C ASN A 204 -14.64 11.77 0.25
N LEU A 205 -15.19 11.04 -0.73
CA LEU A 205 -15.19 11.39 -2.15
C LEU A 205 -16.31 12.37 -2.52
N ALA A 206 -17.26 12.61 -1.62
CA ALA A 206 -18.45 13.38 -1.92
C ALA A 206 -18.12 14.86 -2.22
N LEU A 207 -18.73 15.40 -3.27
CA LEU A 207 -18.64 16.81 -3.68
C LEU A 207 -19.91 17.53 -3.22
N LEU A 208 -20.03 17.73 -1.91
CA LEU A 208 -21.26 18.28 -1.29
C LEU A 208 -21.10 19.71 -0.81
N ASP A 209 -19.88 20.20 -0.66
CA ASP A 209 -19.65 21.60 -0.30
C ASP A 209 -19.60 22.48 -1.56
N GLY A 210 -19.91 23.77 -1.41
CA GLY A 210 -19.86 24.73 -2.52
C GLY A 210 -18.46 25.02 -3.07
N SER A 211 -17.42 24.34 -2.58
CA SER A 211 -16.04 24.54 -3.03
C SER A 211 -15.69 23.74 -4.29
N GLY A 212 -16.48 22.71 -4.61
CA GLY A 212 -16.18 21.78 -5.69
C GLY A 212 -15.04 20.81 -5.39
N LYS A 213 -14.62 20.66 -4.12
CA LYS A 213 -13.57 19.73 -3.68
C LYS A 213 -14.06 18.79 -2.60
N SER A 214 -13.78 17.50 -2.76
CA SER A 214 -14.03 16.48 -1.74
C SER A 214 -12.95 16.52 -0.66
N LEU A 215 -13.16 15.80 0.45
CA LEU A 215 -12.13 15.67 1.50
C LEU A 215 -10.87 14.98 0.94
N VAL A 216 -11.03 13.95 0.12
CA VAL A 216 -9.89 13.27 -0.53
C VAL A 216 -9.13 14.22 -1.44
N MET A 217 -9.82 15.04 -2.25
CA MET A 217 -9.15 16.00 -3.14
C MET A 217 -8.32 17.00 -2.34
N ARG A 218 -8.88 17.56 -1.25
CA ARG A 218 -8.17 18.51 -0.37
C ARG A 218 -6.94 17.86 0.25
N TRP A 219 -7.08 16.62 0.75
CA TRP A 219 -5.98 15.89 1.36
C TRP A 219 -4.86 15.58 0.36
N VAL A 220 -5.21 15.08 -0.83
CA VAL A 220 -4.22 14.77 -1.89
C VAL A 220 -3.48 16.03 -2.33
N GLU A 221 -4.20 17.13 -2.58
CA GLU A 221 -3.57 18.40 -2.96
C GLU A 221 -2.59 18.90 -1.88
N ALA A 222 -2.98 18.84 -0.60
CA ALA A 222 -2.14 19.27 0.51
C ALA A 222 -0.87 18.40 0.63
N VAL A 223 -1.01 17.07 0.54
CA VAL A 223 0.12 16.12 0.62
C VAL A 223 1.09 16.34 -0.54
N VAL A 224 0.59 16.45 -1.77
CA VAL A 224 1.44 16.66 -2.96
C VAL A 224 2.17 18.01 -2.86
N ALA A 225 1.47 19.07 -2.45
CA ALA A 225 2.06 20.39 -2.28
C ALA A 225 3.14 20.41 -1.18
N GLU A 226 2.93 19.69 -0.09
CA GLU A 226 3.93 19.56 0.98
C GLU A 226 5.14 18.74 0.53
N PHE A 227 4.92 17.59 -0.14
CA PHE A 227 6.01 16.75 -0.65
C PHE A 227 6.91 17.48 -1.65
N ALA A 228 6.31 18.28 -2.53
CA ALA A 228 7.01 19.07 -3.54
C ALA A 228 7.97 20.12 -2.96
N LYS A 229 7.89 20.43 -1.65
CA LYS A 229 8.85 21.31 -0.96
C LYS A 229 10.21 20.63 -0.75
N TYR A 230 10.24 19.30 -0.68
CA TYR A 230 11.42 18.53 -0.28
C TYR A 230 12.01 17.68 -1.40
N ALA A 231 11.16 17.18 -2.32
CA ALA A 231 11.60 16.28 -3.38
C ALA A 231 10.80 16.48 -4.68
N SER A 232 11.45 16.19 -5.80
CA SER A 232 10.83 16.10 -7.14
C SER A 232 10.69 14.65 -7.62
N TRP A 233 10.60 13.70 -6.68
CA TRP A 233 10.49 12.27 -6.99
C TRP A 233 9.09 11.95 -7.52
N PRO A 234 8.94 10.94 -8.39
CA PRO A 234 7.62 10.51 -8.83
C PRO A 234 6.80 9.97 -7.66
N LEU A 235 5.51 10.31 -7.63
CA LEU A 235 4.51 9.69 -6.77
C LEU A 235 3.73 8.68 -7.61
N THR A 236 3.95 7.39 -7.34
CA THR A 236 3.35 6.29 -8.12
C THR A 236 2.36 5.52 -7.27
N SER A 237 1.11 5.45 -7.72
CA SER A 237 0.09 4.59 -7.11
C SER A 237 0.19 3.16 -7.63
N LEU A 238 0.08 2.18 -6.73
CA LEU A 238 0.02 0.76 -7.06
C LEU A 238 -1.33 0.18 -6.59
N LYS A 239 -1.89 -0.77 -7.36
CA LYS A 239 -3.00 -1.60 -6.86
C LYS A 239 -2.50 -2.52 -5.74
N LEU A 240 -3.38 -2.99 -4.86
CA LEU A 240 -2.98 -3.76 -3.67
C LEU A 240 -2.14 -5.01 -3.99
N ASP A 241 -2.44 -5.73 -5.06
CA ASP A 241 -1.65 -6.90 -5.48
C ASP A 241 -0.21 -6.52 -5.88
N ASP A 242 -0.03 -5.38 -6.56
CA ASP A 242 1.30 -4.91 -6.97
C ASP A 242 2.06 -4.31 -5.79
N LEU A 243 1.32 -3.66 -4.87
CA LEU A 243 1.88 -3.17 -3.63
C LEU A 243 2.38 -4.33 -2.75
N ARG A 244 1.57 -5.38 -2.60
CA ARG A 244 1.96 -6.64 -1.96
C ARG A 244 3.23 -7.21 -2.60
N ALA A 245 3.30 -7.26 -3.93
CA ALA A 245 4.49 -7.73 -4.63
C ALA A 245 5.73 -6.88 -4.32
N ALA A 246 5.58 -5.55 -4.20
CA ALA A 246 6.67 -4.65 -3.82
C ALA A 246 7.18 -4.90 -2.39
N PHE A 247 6.29 -5.17 -1.43
CA PHE A 247 6.67 -5.56 -0.07
C PHE A 247 7.40 -6.92 -0.05
N LEU A 248 6.91 -7.92 -0.80
CA LEU A 248 7.57 -9.23 -0.90
C LEU A 248 8.96 -9.12 -1.54
N ALA A 249 9.10 -8.32 -2.60
CA ALA A 249 10.39 -8.08 -3.25
C ALA A 249 11.37 -7.38 -2.30
N ARG A 250 10.88 -6.42 -1.50
CA ARG A 250 11.67 -5.75 -0.46
C ARG A 250 12.16 -6.75 0.59
N GLN A 251 11.27 -7.59 1.11
CA GLN A 251 11.61 -8.57 2.13
C GLN A 251 12.61 -9.60 1.62
N ALA A 252 12.37 -10.19 0.44
CA ALA A 252 13.28 -11.17 -0.17
C ALA A 252 14.70 -10.59 -0.39
N ARG A 253 14.79 -9.30 -0.72
CA ARG A 253 16.08 -8.60 -0.82
C ARG A 253 16.75 -8.42 0.54
N ASP A 254 16.00 -8.04 1.57
CA ASP A 254 16.56 -7.83 2.91
C ASP A 254 17.05 -9.16 3.52
N GLU A 255 16.35 -10.27 3.27
CA GLU A 255 16.77 -11.64 3.66
C GLU A 255 18.11 -12.06 3.06
N CYS A 256 18.55 -11.44 1.97
CA CYS A 256 19.86 -11.68 1.37
C CYS A 256 21.03 -11.08 2.17
N ALA A 257 20.76 -10.24 3.19
CA ALA A 257 21.77 -9.60 4.03
C ALA A 257 22.89 -8.97 3.19
N LEU A 258 22.50 -8.13 2.23
CA LEU A 258 23.43 -7.57 1.23
C LEU A 258 24.36 -6.52 1.85
N SER A 259 25.62 -6.54 1.43
CA SER A 259 26.62 -5.50 1.72
C SER A 259 27.38 -5.12 0.45
N TYR A 260 27.91 -3.91 0.40
CA TYR A 260 28.64 -3.37 -0.74
C TYR A 260 30.03 -2.86 -0.33
N ALA A 261 31.00 -3.03 -1.23
CA ALA A 261 32.32 -2.40 -1.16
C ALA A 261 32.59 -1.70 -2.49
N ILE A 262 33.04 -0.44 -2.43
CA ILE A 262 33.35 0.37 -3.61
C ILE A 262 34.88 0.45 -3.73
N GLU A 263 35.41 0.09 -4.89
CA GLU A 263 36.83 0.22 -5.20
C GLU A 263 37.08 1.62 -5.78
N VAL A 264 37.79 2.47 -5.03
CA VAL A 264 38.07 3.86 -5.39
C VAL A 264 39.55 4.01 -5.68
N GLY A 265 39.88 4.47 -6.89
CA GLY A 265 41.24 4.81 -7.32
C GLY A 265 41.76 6.08 -6.67
N ALA A 266 43.06 6.32 -6.78
CA ALA A 266 43.74 7.46 -6.12
C ALA A 266 43.22 8.86 -6.52
N ASN A 267 42.61 8.96 -7.70
CA ASN A 267 41.97 10.18 -8.23
C ASN A 267 40.46 10.26 -7.92
N GLY A 268 39.92 9.36 -7.09
CA GLY A 268 38.49 9.30 -6.77
C GLY A 268 37.65 8.55 -7.82
N THR A 269 38.22 8.00 -8.90
CA THR A 269 37.43 7.21 -9.85
C THR A 269 37.00 5.89 -9.22
N ILE A 270 35.72 5.54 -9.38
CA ILE A 270 35.21 4.23 -8.98
C ILE A 270 35.57 3.23 -10.06
N ALA A 271 36.36 2.21 -9.71
CA ALA A 271 36.75 1.15 -10.64
C ALA A 271 35.76 -0.02 -10.64
N ALA A 272 35.22 -0.37 -9.47
CA ALA A 272 34.28 -1.47 -9.33
C ALA A 272 33.43 -1.34 -8.06
N VAL A 273 32.33 -2.08 -8.05
CA VAL A 273 31.53 -2.37 -6.86
C VAL A 273 31.50 -3.87 -6.66
N THR A 274 31.82 -4.31 -5.45
CA THR A 274 31.61 -5.69 -5.01
C THR A 274 30.39 -5.73 -4.11
N VAL A 275 29.42 -6.58 -4.46
CA VAL A 275 28.27 -6.90 -3.61
C VAL A 275 28.46 -8.29 -3.02
N LYS A 276 28.16 -8.44 -1.73
CA LYS A 276 28.17 -9.73 -1.03
C LYS A 276 26.81 -9.99 -0.39
N SER A 277 26.39 -11.25 -0.37
CA SER A 277 25.26 -11.72 0.43
C SER A 277 25.78 -12.39 1.70
N GLY A 278 25.31 -11.93 2.86
CA GLY A 278 25.59 -12.56 4.16
C GLY A 278 24.65 -13.71 4.52
N ALA A 279 23.65 -14.00 3.67
CA ALA A 279 22.68 -15.05 3.92
C ALA A 279 23.30 -16.45 3.81
N THR A 280 22.74 -17.43 4.53
CA THR A 280 23.12 -18.84 4.41
C THR A 280 22.88 -19.33 2.98
N ALA A 281 23.89 -19.96 2.38
CA ALA A 281 23.79 -20.51 1.04
C ALA A 281 22.77 -21.66 0.99
N ASP A 282 21.79 -21.55 0.08
CA ASP A 282 20.74 -22.56 -0.16
C ASP A 282 20.67 -23.01 -1.63
N GLY A 283 21.64 -22.58 -2.45
CA GLY A 283 21.67 -22.87 -3.89
C GLY A 283 20.73 -22.00 -4.75
N SER A 284 20.00 -21.05 -4.15
CA SER A 284 19.14 -20.11 -4.88
C SER A 284 19.92 -18.91 -5.42
N SER A 285 19.55 -18.45 -6.62
CA SER A 285 20.07 -17.23 -7.26
C SER A 285 19.20 -16.00 -7.02
N GLN A 286 18.45 -15.97 -5.91
CA GLN A 286 17.36 -15.02 -5.70
C GLN A 286 17.79 -13.62 -5.19
N CYS A 287 19.07 -13.36 -4.97
CA CYS A 287 19.51 -12.07 -4.44
C CYS A 287 19.80 -11.07 -5.55
N TRP A 288 18.88 -10.11 -5.70
CA TRP A 288 19.03 -8.98 -6.62
C TRP A 288 19.46 -7.74 -5.84
N ALA A 289 20.67 -7.25 -6.10
CA ALA A 289 21.18 -6.03 -5.50
C ALA A 289 21.01 -4.87 -6.48
N PRO A 290 20.03 -3.97 -6.30
CA PRO A 290 19.92 -2.78 -7.12
C PRO A 290 21.06 -1.82 -6.77
N LEU A 291 21.93 -1.54 -7.72
CA LEU A 291 22.88 -0.44 -7.65
C LEU A 291 22.27 0.77 -8.35
N ILE A 292 22.00 1.82 -7.57
CA ILE A 292 21.60 3.12 -8.09
C ILE A 292 22.87 3.97 -8.18
N ALA A 293 23.42 4.11 -9.38
CA ALA A 293 24.57 4.98 -9.63
C ALA A 293 24.09 6.36 -10.09
N GLY A 294 24.58 7.42 -9.45
CA GLY A 294 24.17 8.79 -9.73
C GLY A 294 24.59 9.26 -11.13
N GLY A 295 23.60 9.53 -11.98
CA GLY A 295 23.62 10.59 -12.99
C GLY A 295 22.54 11.60 -12.60
N SER A 296 22.79 12.90 -12.79
CA SER A 296 21.87 13.98 -12.40
C SER A 296 20.40 13.65 -12.72
N ALA A 297 19.45 14.10 -11.91
CA ALA A 297 18.01 13.87 -12.09
C ALA A 297 17.46 14.20 -13.51
N ALA A 298 18.18 14.99 -14.30
CA ALA A 298 17.90 15.28 -15.71
C ALA A 298 18.27 14.15 -16.71
N ALA A 299 19.05 13.15 -16.29
CA ALA A 299 19.60 12.11 -17.16
C ALA A 299 18.94 10.72 -16.97
N GLY A 300 17.99 10.58 -16.04
CA GLY A 300 17.44 9.28 -15.67
C GLY A 300 18.53 8.39 -15.06
N GLY A 301 18.65 8.40 -13.74
CA GLY A 301 19.64 7.56 -13.05
C GLY A 301 19.61 6.12 -13.58
N SER A 302 20.77 5.60 -13.99
CA SER A 302 20.87 4.23 -14.48
C SER A 302 20.91 3.28 -13.28
N SER A 303 19.85 2.50 -13.08
CA SER A 303 19.86 1.39 -12.13
C SER A 303 20.45 0.15 -12.79
N VAL A 304 21.49 -0.41 -12.19
CA VAL A 304 22.05 -1.71 -12.60
C VAL A 304 21.73 -2.73 -11.52
N ASN A 305 21.08 -3.83 -11.89
CA ASN A 305 20.87 -4.95 -10.97
C ASN A 305 22.08 -5.87 -11.02
N ILE A 306 22.74 -6.05 -9.88
CA ILE A 306 23.87 -6.97 -9.73
C ILE A 306 23.30 -8.29 -9.18
N PRO A 307 23.28 -9.38 -9.98
CA PRO A 307 22.84 -10.68 -9.48
C PRO A 307 23.87 -11.27 -8.52
N VAL A 308 23.42 -11.74 -7.36
CA VAL A 308 24.24 -12.40 -6.35
C VAL A 308 23.51 -13.67 -5.90
N VAL A 309 24.25 -14.75 -5.61
CA VAL A 309 23.68 -15.95 -4.97
C VAL A 309 23.75 -15.78 -3.45
N LYS A 310 22.83 -16.40 -2.69
CA LYS A 310 22.93 -16.37 -1.22
C LYS A 310 24.27 -16.92 -0.75
N GLY A 311 24.93 -16.20 0.16
CA GLY A 311 26.29 -16.52 0.64
C GLY A 311 27.41 -16.25 -0.37
N GLY A 312 27.08 -15.70 -1.54
CA GLY A 312 28.02 -15.40 -2.61
C GLY A 312 28.45 -13.95 -2.69
N ALA A 313 29.24 -13.64 -3.72
CA ALA A 313 29.68 -12.31 -4.04
C ALA A 313 29.70 -12.10 -5.56
N ALA A 314 29.45 -10.87 -6.01
CA ALA A 314 29.62 -10.45 -7.39
C ALA A 314 30.40 -9.13 -7.42
N ARG A 315 31.37 -9.03 -8.33
CA ARG A 315 32.12 -7.81 -8.59
C ARG A 315 31.75 -7.30 -9.98
N VAL A 316 31.35 -6.03 -10.06
CA VAL A 316 31.00 -5.36 -11.30
C VAL A 316 31.92 -4.17 -11.49
N GLU A 317 32.62 -4.14 -12.63
CA GLU A 317 33.42 -2.99 -13.03
C GLU A 317 32.51 -1.87 -13.51
N LEU A 318 32.78 -0.65 -13.05
CA LEU A 318 32.02 0.53 -13.40
C LEU A 318 32.94 1.52 -14.10
N GLN A 319 32.45 2.17 -15.14
CA GLN A 319 33.18 3.20 -15.86
C GLN A 319 32.45 4.53 -15.73
N GLY A 320 33.22 5.63 -15.65
CA GLY A 320 32.67 6.99 -15.66
C GLY A 320 32.06 7.48 -14.34
N LEU A 321 32.18 6.71 -13.26
CA LEU A 321 31.75 7.14 -11.92
C LEU A 321 32.94 7.65 -11.11
N SER A 322 32.70 8.70 -10.32
CA SER A 322 33.68 9.24 -9.38
C SER A 322 33.05 9.33 -7.99
N TRP A 323 33.79 8.90 -6.98
CA TRP A 323 33.41 9.05 -5.59
C TRP A 323 33.90 10.41 -5.09
N TYR A 324 32.96 11.28 -4.75
CA TYR A 324 33.29 12.51 -4.04
C TYR A 324 33.16 12.25 -2.55
N ALA A 325 34.28 12.12 -1.85
CA ALA A 325 34.28 12.17 -0.39
C ALA A 325 33.90 13.60 0.01
N PRO A 326 32.83 13.83 0.80
CA PRO A 326 32.59 15.14 1.37
C PRO A 326 33.84 15.56 2.14
N ALA A 327 34.36 16.76 1.87
CA ALA A 327 35.48 17.28 2.64
C ALA A 327 35.09 17.24 4.12
N MET A 328 35.86 16.53 4.94
CA MET A 328 35.68 16.62 6.39
C MET A 328 35.95 18.07 6.77
N THR A 329 34.90 18.82 7.09
CA THR A 329 35.04 20.12 7.75
C THR A 329 35.69 19.85 9.10
N ALA A 330 36.94 20.25 9.23
CA ALA A 330 37.69 20.30 10.48
C ALA A 330 37.12 21.37 11.42
#